data_AF-A0AAP0DKM1-F1
#
_entry.id   AF-A0AAP0DKM1-F1
#
_cell.length_a   1.000
_cell.length_b   1.000
_cell.length_c   1.000
_cell.angle_alpha   90.00
_cell.angle_beta   90.00
_cell.angle_gamma   90.00
#
_symmetry.space_group_name_H-M   'P 1'
#
loop_
_entity.id
_entity.type
_entity.pdbx_description
1 polymer ?
#
loop_
_entity_poly.entity_id
_entity_poly.type
_entity_poly.pdbx_seq_one_letter_code
_entity_poly.pdbx_strand_id
1 'polypeptide(L)'
;MSNGGRVDEEEFEEEKRNRVFSVDEFGRCIAKVAVAQICERVGFDSCNDSALESLADIAIRFVRDLGKTAKFYANVANRTESNVFDVIQGLEDLGSVDRVSGWVGSLY
;
A
#
# COMPACT_ATOMS: atom_id res chain seq x y z
N MET A 1 -44.42 24.69 -12.31
CA MET A 1 -44.06 23.42 -11.64
C MET A 1 -42.65 23.06 -12.11
N SER A 2 -41.65 23.11 -11.24
CA SER A 2 -40.29 22.65 -11.55
C SER A 2 -39.73 21.99 -10.31
N ASN A 3 -39.94 20.68 -10.19
CA ASN A 3 -39.28 19.87 -9.17
C ASN A 3 -37.88 19.55 -9.70
N GLY A 4 -36.89 20.36 -9.32
CA GLY A 4 -35.49 20.10 -9.63
C GLY A 4 -35.02 18.82 -8.95
N GLY A 5 -34.56 17.87 -9.75
CA GLY A 5 -34.05 16.57 -9.32
C GLY A 5 -32.77 16.70 -8.49
N ARG A 6 -32.94 16.70 -7.17
CA ARG A 6 -31.85 16.68 -6.17
C ARG A 6 -31.56 15.25 -5.66
N VAL A 7 -32.11 14.24 -6.33
CA VAL A 7 -32.10 12.84 -5.86
C VAL A 7 -30.95 12.04 -6.49
N ASP A 8 -30.49 12.43 -7.69
CA ASP A 8 -29.48 11.67 -8.44
C ASP A 8 -28.03 11.89 -7.95
N GLU A 9 -27.72 13.07 -7.40
CA GLU A 9 -26.35 13.40 -6.96
C GLU A 9 -25.98 12.75 -5.61
N GLU A 10 -26.92 12.66 -4.67
CA GLU A 10 -26.68 12.07 -3.35
C GLU A 10 -26.49 10.55 -3.43
N GLU A 11 -27.29 9.87 -4.27
CA GLU A 11 -27.22 8.43 -4.51
C GLU A 11 -25.92 8.04 -5.23
N PHE A 12 -25.49 8.84 -6.22
CA PHE A 12 -24.23 8.61 -6.94
C PHE A 12 -22.99 8.74 -6.04
N GLU A 13 -22.97 9.74 -5.14
CA GLU A 13 -21.89 9.91 -4.18
C GLU A 13 -21.88 8.81 -3.10
N GLU A 14 -23.04 8.29 -2.70
CA GLU A 14 -23.12 7.15 -1.79
C GLU A 14 -22.59 5.87 -2.43
N GLU A 15 -22.96 5.58 -3.67
CA GLU A 15 -22.48 4.42 -4.42
C GLU A 15 -20.96 4.50 -4.66
N LYS A 16 -20.44 5.70 -4.97
CA LYS A 16 -19.00 5.95 -5.10
C LYS A 16 -18.26 5.76 -3.78
N ARG A 17 -18.77 6.31 -2.67
CA ARG A 17 -18.19 6.09 -1.33
C ARG A 17 -18.17 4.61 -0.96
N ASN A 18 -19.25 3.89 -1.25
CA ASN A 18 -19.34 2.46 -0.95
C ASN A 18 -18.37 1.64 -1.82
N ARG A 19 -18.18 2.02 -3.09
CA ARG A 19 -17.15 1.42 -3.97
C ARG A 19 -15.73 1.70 -3.52
N VAL A 20 -15.45 2.93 -3.07
CA VAL A 20 -14.12 3.27 -2.53
C VAL A 20 -13.85 2.47 -1.26
N PHE A 21 -14.82 2.44 -0.34
CA PHE A 21 -14.75 1.66 0.90
C PHE A 21 -14.51 0.16 0.65
N SER A 22 -15.20 -0.43 -0.33
CA SER A 22 -15.03 -1.86 -0.65
C SER A 22 -13.68 -2.18 -1.30
N VAL A 23 -13.12 -1.26 -2.10
CA VAL A 23 -11.78 -1.40 -2.69
C VAL A 23 -10.69 -1.26 -1.64
N ASP A 24 -10.83 -0.30 -0.71
CA ASP A 24 -9.90 -0.13 0.41
C ASP A 24 -9.90 -1.36 1.32
N GLU A 25 -11.07 -1.94 1.60
CA GLU A 25 -11.19 -3.15 2.40
C GLU A 25 -10.54 -4.35 1.70
N PHE A 26 -10.75 -4.51 0.39
CA PHE A 26 -10.09 -5.57 -0.37
C PHE A 26 -8.56 -5.47 -0.29
N GLY A 27 -8.00 -4.26 -0.48
CA GLY A 27 -6.57 -4.02 -0.32
C GLY A 27 -6.06 -4.34 1.08
N ARG A 28 -6.83 -3.99 2.13
CA ARG A 28 -6.53 -4.31 3.52
C ARG A 28 -6.51 -5.81 3.77
N CYS A 29 -7.48 -6.57 3.23
CA CYS A 29 -7.50 -8.03 3.33
C CYS A 29 -6.26 -8.66 2.68
N ILE A 30 -5.87 -8.21 1.48
CA ILE A 30 -4.68 -8.72 0.79
C ILE A 30 -3.42 -8.43 1.60
N ALA A 31 -3.29 -7.24 2.17
CA ALA A 31 -2.16 -6.91 3.03
C ALA A 31 -2.11 -7.81 4.29
N LYS A 32 -3.27 -8.06 4.92
CA LYS A 32 -3.38 -8.96 6.09
C LYS A 32 -2.94 -10.39 5.74
N VAL A 33 -3.34 -10.91 4.57
CA VAL A 33 -2.90 -12.24 4.08
C VAL A 33 -1.39 -12.26 3.81
N ALA A 34 -0.84 -11.25 3.13
CA ALA A 34 0.58 -11.18 2.84
C ALA A 34 1.44 -11.14 4.12
N VAL A 35 1.00 -10.35 5.11
CA VAL A 35 1.64 -10.30 6.43
C VAL A 35 1.57 -11.65 7.14
N ALA A 36 0.42 -12.32 7.13
CA ALA A 36 0.27 -13.63 7.74
C ALA A 36 1.23 -14.67 7.12
N GLN A 37 1.38 -14.66 5.79
CA GLN A 37 2.33 -15.52 5.08
C GLN A 37 3.79 -15.21 5.45
N ILE A 38 4.13 -13.93 5.66
CA ILE A 38 5.46 -13.55 6.15
C ILE A 38 5.68 -14.08 7.57
N CYS A 39 4.72 -13.92 8.47
CA CYS A 39 4.78 -14.43 9.84
C CYS A 39 4.99 -15.95 9.86
N GLU A 40 4.22 -16.70 9.06
CA GLU A 40 4.39 -18.15 8.92
C GLU A 40 5.81 -18.52 8.46
N ARG A 41 6.34 -17.85 7.43
CA ARG A 41 7.70 -18.10 6.91
C ARG A 41 8.81 -17.76 7.91
N VAL A 42 8.57 -16.81 8.81
CA VAL A 42 9.49 -16.45 9.89
C VAL A 42 9.44 -17.48 11.04
N GLY A 43 8.42 -18.36 11.06
CA GLY A 43 8.26 -19.43 12.05
C GLY A 43 7.21 -19.15 13.13
N PHE A 44 6.30 -18.21 12.91
CA PHE A 44 5.16 -18.02 13.80
C PHE A 44 4.05 -19.03 13.49
N ASP A 45 3.73 -19.90 14.46
CA ASP A 45 2.64 -20.88 14.33
C ASP A 45 1.24 -20.23 14.39
N SER A 46 1.12 -19.07 15.04
CA SER A 46 -0.11 -18.29 15.09
C SER A 46 0.18 -16.82 15.40
N CYS A 47 -0.75 -15.94 15.02
CA CYS A 47 -0.70 -14.51 15.32
C CYS A 47 -2.07 -14.04 15.82
N ASN A 48 -2.08 -13.08 16.75
CA ASN A 48 -3.33 -12.41 17.15
C ASN A 48 -3.88 -11.62 15.96
N ASP A 49 -5.20 -11.67 15.74
CA ASP A 49 -5.85 -10.98 14.64
C ASP A 49 -5.59 -9.46 14.64
N SER A 50 -5.64 -8.83 15.81
CA SER A 50 -5.32 -7.40 15.98
C SER A 50 -3.87 -7.05 15.66
N ALA A 51 -2.94 -7.98 15.88
CA ALA A 51 -1.55 -7.81 15.51
C ALA A 51 -1.37 -7.91 13.98
N LEU A 52 -2.05 -8.85 13.33
CA LEU A 52 -2.05 -8.95 11.87
C LEU A 52 -2.65 -7.72 11.21
N GLU A 53 -3.74 -7.17 11.77
CA GLU A 53 -4.32 -5.92 11.29
C GLU A 53 -3.38 -4.74 11.44
N SER A 54 -2.74 -4.61 12.60
CA SER A 54 -1.77 -3.54 12.85
C SER A 54 -0.57 -3.64 11.90
N LEU A 55 -0.06 -4.84 11.68
CA LEU A 55 1.05 -5.09 10.74
C LEU A 55 0.63 -4.84 9.29
N ALA A 56 -0.60 -5.20 8.90
CA ALA A 56 -1.15 -4.88 7.58
C ALA A 56 -1.24 -3.36 7.38
N ASP A 57 -1.72 -2.62 8.38
CA ASP A 57 -1.78 -1.16 8.35
C ASP A 57 -0.38 -0.53 8.21
N ILE A 58 0.62 -1.08 8.90
CA ILE A 58 2.02 -0.67 8.77
C ILE A 58 2.55 -0.97 7.36
N ALA A 59 2.28 -2.15 6.82
CA ALA A 59 2.73 -2.54 5.47
C ALA A 59 2.13 -1.61 4.39
N ILE A 60 0.83 -1.29 4.49
CA ILE A 60 0.15 -0.36 3.58
C ILE A 60 0.77 1.05 3.69
N ARG A 61 1.02 1.53 4.91
CA ARG A 61 1.70 2.82 5.15
C ARG A 61 3.08 2.84 4.50
N PHE A 62 3.86 1.79 4.69
CA PHE A 62 5.19 1.65 4.11
C PHE A 62 5.17 1.71 2.58
N VAL A 63 4.32 0.91 1.92
CA VAL A 63 4.22 0.92 0.44
C VAL A 63 3.81 2.30 -0.09
N ARG A 64 2.86 2.96 0.58
CA ARG A 64 2.43 4.30 0.20
C ARG A 64 3.54 5.33 0.34
N ASP A 65 4.28 5.30 1.45
CA ASP A 65 5.33 6.28 1.69
C ASP A 65 6.53 6.01 0.78
N LEU A 66 6.86 4.75 0.48
CA LEU A 66 7.81 4.38 -0.57
C LEU A 66 7.40 4.94 -1.94
N GLY A 67 6.14 4.79 -2.33
CA GLY A 67 5.64 5.34 -3.59
C GLY A 67 5.72 6.87 -3.67
N LYS A 68 5.47 7.57 -2.56
CA LYS A 68 5.64 9.03 -2.49
C LYS A 68 7.11 9.43 -2.62
N THR A 69 8.01 8.74 -1.94
CA THR A 69 9.45 9.02 -2.01
C THR A 69 10.00 8.73 -3.40
N ALA A 70 9.63 7.61 -4.03
CA ALA A 70 10.01 7.31 -5.41
C ALA A 70 9.48 8.37 -6.39
N LYS A 71 8.22 8.81 -6.22
CA LYS A 71 7.67 9.92 -7.03
C LYS A 71 8.44 11.23 -6.82
N PHE A 72 8.85 11.53 -5.59
CA PHE A 72 9.67 12.70 -5.29
C PHE A 72 10.98 12.65 -6.08
N TYR A 73 11.67 11.50 -6.08
CA TYR A 73 12.92 11.33 -6.85
C TYR A 73 12.73 11.46 -8.36
N ALA A 74 11.65 10.88 -8.91
CA ALA A 74 11.30 11.06 -10.32
C ALA A 74 11.11 12.55 -10.66
N ASN A 75 10.37 13.29 -9.82
CA ASN A 75 10.11 14.71 -10.01
C ASN A 75 11.40 15.56 -9.96
N VAL A 76 12.30 15.29 -9.01
CA VAL A 76 13.60 15.98 -8.90
C VAL A 76 14.47 15.72 -10.14
N ALA A 77 14.31 14.57 -10.78
CA ALA A 77 14.94 14.24 -12.05
C ALA A 77 14.18 14.80 -13.28
N ASN A 78 13.22 15.71 -13.10
CA ASN A 78 12.35 16.27 -14.14
C ASN A 78 11.58 15.21 -14.96
N ARG A 79 11.21 14.10 -14.32
CA ARG A 79 10.36 13.05 -14.88
C ARG A 79 9.02 13.01 -14.17
N THR A 80 7.96 12.68 -14.90
CA THR A 80 6.62 12.42 -14.33
C THR A 80 6.44 10.97 -13.93
N GLU A 81 7.11 10.06 -14.65
CA GLU A 81 7.05 8.61 -14.43
C GLU A 81 8.21 8.16 -13.54
N SER A 82 7.88 7.36 -12.53
CA SER A 82 8.84 6.69 -11.65
C SER A 82 9.45 5.48 -12.34
N ASN A 83 10.72 5.21 -12.08
CA ASN A 83 11.42 4.00 -12.52
C ASN A 83 12.05 3.25 -11.33
N VAL A 84 12.71 2.13 -11.63
CA VAL A 84 13.32 1.27 -10.58
C VAL A 84 14.37 1.98 -9.73
N PHE A 85 15.13 2.92 -10.30
CA PHE A 85 16.16 3.67 -9.56
C PHE A 85 15.54 4.62 -8.53
N ASP A 86 14.39 5.23 -8.85
CA ASP A 86 13.66 6.08 -7.91
C ASP A 86 13.14 5.26 -6.71
N VAL A 87 12.71 4.02 -6.96
CA VAL A 87 12.27 3.09 -5.92
C VAL A 87 13.45 2.65 -5.06
N ILE A 88 14.61 2.35 -5.66
CA ILE A 88 15.83 2.00 -4.93
C ILE A 88 16.24 3.17 -4.01
N GLN A 89 16.29 4.40 -4.53
CA GLN A 89 16.57 5.59 -3.73
C GLN A 89 15.52 5.79 -2.62
N GLY A 90 14.24 5.56 -2.92
CA GLY A 90 13.19 5.61 -1.91
C GLY A 90 13.36 4.58 -0.80
N LEU A 91 13.87 3.38 -1.12
CA LEU A 91 14.20 2.35 -0.13
C LEU A 91 15.44 2.72 0.69
N GLU A 92 16.45 3.36 0.09
CA GLU A 92 17.62 3.89 0.80
C GLU A 92 17.20 4.91 1.86
N ASP A 93 16.37 5.89 1.48
CA ASP A 93 15.86 6.93 2.38
C ASP A 93 14.98 6.38 3.51
N LEU A 94 14.19 5.34 3.23
CA LEU A 94 13.37 4.67 4.25
C LEU A 94 14.19 3.67 5.09
N GLY A 95 15.51 3.59 4.92
CA GLY A 95 16.43 2.76 5.71
C GLY A 95 16.37 1.26 5.40
N SER A 96 15.98 0.88 4.18
CA SER A 96 15.68 -0.51 3.80
C SER A 96 16.67 -1.16 2.81
N VAL A 97 17.65 -0.43 2.25
CA VAL A 97 18.45 -0.96 1.11
C VAL A 97 19.39 -2.11 1.47
N ASP A 98 20.08 -2.05 2.63
CA ASP A 98 21.08 -3.07 3.02
C ASP A 98 20.45 -4.46 3.22
N ARG A 99 19.14 -4.53 3.45
CA ARG A 99 18.42 -5.78 3.69
C ARG A 99 17.94 -6.42 2.38
N VAL A 100 17.59 -5.63 1.36
CA VAL A 100 17.05 -6.16 0.10
C VAL A 100 18.14 -6.90 -0.70
N SER A 101 19.36 -6.37 -0.73
CA SER A 101 20.50 -7.02 -1.38
C SER A 101 20.83 -8.39 -0.77
N GLY A 102 20.75 -8.53 0.55
CA GLY A 102 20.94 -9.79 1.25
C GLY A 102 19.84 -10.83 0.96
N TRP A 103 18.58 -10.40 0.80
CA TRP A 103 17.46 -11.30 0.49
C TRP A 103 17.54 -11.84 -0.94
N VAL A 104 17.85 -10.98 -1.90
CA VAL A 104 18.02 -11.39 -3.31
C VAL A 104 19.29 -12.23 -3.49
N GLY A 105 20.35 -11.93 -2.74
CA GLY A 105 21.60 -12.68 -2.78
C GLY A 105 21.48 -14.12 -2.24
N SER A 106 20.53 -14.40 -1.34
CA SER A 106 20.31 -15.75 -0.80
C SER A 106 19.49 -16.68 -1.71
N LEU A 107 19.03 -16.17 -2.85
CA LEU A 107 18.30 -16.93 -3.89
C LEU A 107 19.21 -17.47 -5.00
N TYR A 108 20.53 -17.26 -4.89
CA TYR A 108 21.58 -17.81 -5.75
C TYR A 108 22.63 -18.54 -4.91
#